data_AF-A0A352B1V8-F1
#
_entry.id   AF-A0A352B1V8-F1
#
_cell.length_a   1.000
_cell.length_b   1.000
_cell.length_c   1.000
_cell.angle_alpha   90.00
_cell.angle_beta   90.00
_cell.angle_gamma   90.00
#
_symmetry.space_group_name_H-M   'P 1'
#
loop_
_entity.id
_entity.type
_entity.pdbx_description
1 polymer ?
#
loop_
_entity_poly.entity_id
_entity_poly.type
_entity_poly.pdbx_seq_one_letter_code
_entity_poly.pdbx_strand_id
1 'polypeptide(L)'
;PGMIASITSLPVIGVPVSLANLEGMDSLLSIVQMPAGVPVATVSIDGAKNAGLLALRILAASNPDLEKKMDEFRTQLANQVETKNEKLKSSL
;
A
#
# COMPACT_ATOMS: atom_id res chain seq x y z
N PRO A 1 9.73 -5.54 9.85
CA PRO A 1 8.41 -6.17 9.55
C PRO A 1 8.34 -7.65 9.92
N GLY A 2 9.32 -8.47 9.51
CA GLY A 2 9.32 -9.91 9.79
C GLY A 2 9.25 -10.28 11.27
N MET A 3 9.99 -9.59 12.14
CA MET A 3 9.91 -9.80 13.60
C MET A 3 8.49 -9.59 14.13
N ILE A 4 7.80 -8.53 13.71
CA ILE A 4 6.42 -8.26 14.16
C ILE A 4 5.49 -9.39 13.71
N ALA A 5 5.63 -9.85 12.46
CA ALA A 5 4.83 -10.97 11.94
C ALA A 5 5.09 -12.29 12.68
N SER A 6 6.29 -12.49 13.25
CA SER A 6 6.59 -13.70 14.03
C SER A 6 5.95 -13.75 15.42
N ILE A 7 5.45 -12.61 15.93
CA ILE A 7 4.93 -12.50 17.30
C ILE A 7 3.45 -12.09 17.36
N THR A 8 2.77 -12.01 16.22
CA THR A 8 1.35 -11.64 16.15
C THR A 8 0.60 -12.52 15.16
N SER A 9 -0.67 -12.78 15.45
CA SER A 9 -1.60 -13.41 14.50
C SER A 9 -2.30 -12.38 13.61
N LEU A 10 -2.13 -11.08 13.87
CA LEU A 10 -2.74 -10.03 13.06
C LEU A 10 -1.98 -9.84 11.73
N PRO A 11 -2.66 -9.35 10.67
CA PRO A 11 -2.00 -9.02 9.42
C PRO A 11 -0.90 -7.96 9.61
N VAL A 12 0.27 -8.19 9.01
CA VAL A 12 1.40 -7.25 9.00
C VAL A 12 1.65 -6.76 7.58
N ILE A 13 1.65 -5.45 7.40
CA ILE A 13 1.97 -4.81 6.12
C ILE A 13 3.39 -4.23 6.20
N GLY A 14 4.23 -4.61 5.24
CA GLY A 14 5.61 -4.15 5.14
C GLY A 14 5.76 -3.05 4.08
N VAL A 15 6.36 -1.92 4.46
CA VAL A 15 6.78 -0.87 3.53
C VAL A 15 8.31 -0.91 3.44
N PRO A 16 8.88 -1.32 2.29
CA PRO A 16 10.30 -1.16 2.05
C PRO A 16 10.64 0.33 1.96
N VAL A 17 11.71 0.75 2.62
CA VAL A 17 12.18 2.14 2.58
C VAL A 17 13.43 2.19 1.72
N SER A 18 13.50 3.13 0.78
CA SER A 18 14.71 3.32 -0.01
C SER A 18 15.87 3.75 0.89
N LEU A 19 17.03 3.11 0.70
CA LEU A 19 18.27 3.44 1.39
C LEU A 19 19.25 4.11 0.42
N ALA A 20 20.37 4.60 0.96
CA ALA A 20 21.39 5.31 0.18
C ALA A 20 21.95 4.49 -1.00
N ASN A 21 21.90 3.16 -0.91
CA ASN A 21 22.37 2.24 -1.93
C ASN A 21 21.23 1.34 -2.39
N LEU A 22 21.32 0.83 -3.63
CA LEU A 22 20.42 -0.19 -4.20
C LEU A 22 18.94 0.21 -4.32
N GLU A 23 18.61 1.50 -4.20
CA GLU A 23 17.28 2.07 -4.46
C GLU A 23 16.13 1.34 -3.71
N GLY A 24 16.43 0.75 -2.55
CA GLY A 24 15.46 0.01 -1.73
C GLY A 24 15.19 -1.43 -2.16
N MET A 25 15.93 -1.97 -3.14
CA MET A 25 15.83 -3.38 -3.54
C MET A 25 16.25 -4.33 -2.40
N ASP A 26 17.27 -3.95 -1.64
CA ASP A 26 17.71 -4.63 -0.43
C ASP A 26 16.60 -4.68 0.63
N SER A 27 15.97 -3.53 0.89
CA SER A 27 14.83 -3.42 1.79
C SER A 27 13.65 -4.25 1.30
N LEU A 28 13.32 -4.20 0.00
CA LEU A 28 12.23 -4.98 -0.59
C LEU A 28 12.44 -6.47 -0.38
N LEU A 29 13.62 -6.99 -0.75
CA LEU A 29 13.94 -8.41 -0.64
C LEU A 29 14.02 -8.88 0.81
N SER A 30 14.50 -8.03 1.72
CA SER A 30 14.55 -8.35 3.17
C SER A 30 13.16 -8.47 3.82
N ILE A 31 12.12 -7.91 3.20
CA ILE A 31 10.75 -7.89 3.74
C ILE A 31 9.85 -8.90 3.00
N VAL A 32 9.95 -8.99 1.68
CA VAL A 32 9.02 -9.82 0.87
C VAL A 32 9.36 -11.31 0.92
N GLN A 33 10.63 -11.67 1.09
CA GLN A 33 11.10 -13.07 1.06
C GLN A 33 10.92 -13.78 2.42
N MET A 34 9.76 -13.62 3.05
CA MET A 34 9.46 -14.29 4.31
C MET A 34 9.22 -15.80 4.09
N PRO A 35 9.68 -16.67 5.00
CA PRO A 35 9.43 -18.11 4.90
C PRO A 35 7.95 -18.44 5.12
N ALA A 36 7.55 -19.63 4.67
CA ALA A 36 6.21 -20.15 4.91
C ALA A 36 5.89 -20.19 6.42
N GLY A 37 4.69 -19.75 6.78
CA GLY A 37 4.20 -19.69 8.17
C GLY A 37 4.29 -18.33 8.84
N VAL A 38 5.09 -17.38 8.32
CA VAL A 38 5.21 -16.02 8.88
C VAL A 38 5.02 -14.96 7.78
N PRO A 39 3.81 -14.82 7.21
CA PRO A 39 3.58 -13.97 6.04
C PRO A 39 3.65 -12.47 6.38
N VAL A 40 4.11 -11.68 5.41
CA VAL A 40 4.06 -10.20 5.42
C VAL A 40 3.48 -9.72 4.10
N ALA A 41 2.50 -8.81 4.16
CA ALA A 41 1.95 -8.16 2.98
C ALA A 41 2.84 -6.96 2.58
N THR A 42 3.76 -7.17 1.65
CA THR A 42 4.72 -6.13 1.23
C THR A 42 4.15 -5.26 0.12
N VAL A 43 4.24 -3.93 0.27
CA VAL A 43 3.87 -2.96 -0.77
C VAL A 43 5.10 -2.43 -1.51
N SER A 44 4.90 -1.51 -2.47
CA SER A 44 5.99 -0.85 -3.20
C SER A 44 6.98 -0.16 -2.26
N ILE A 45 8.23 0.00 -2.72
CA ILE A 45 9.25 0.82 -2.05
C ILE A 45 8.71 2.24 -1.85
N ASP A 46 8.91 2.79 -0.65
CA ASP A 46 8.36 4.07 -0.16
C ASP A 46 6.83 4.21 -0.29
N GLY A 47 6.14 3.07 -0.44
CA GLY A 47 4.70 2.96 -0.67
C GLY A 47 3.83 3.16 0.57
N ALA A 48 4.19 4.07 1.48
CA ALA A 48 3.48 4.26 2.75
C ALA A 48 1.98 4.52 2.57
N LYS A 49 1.60 5.30 1.53
CA LYS A 49 0.20 5.53 1.16
C LYS A 49 -0.52 4.22 0.81
N ASN A 50 0.13 3.34 0.05
CA ASN A 50 -0.45 2.06 -0.33
C ASN A 50 -0.58 1.12 0.86
N ALA A 51 0.34 1.15 1.81
CA ALA A 51 0.19 0.39 3.06
C ALA A 51 -1.04 0.84 3.86
N GLY A 52 -1.27 2.16 3.99
CA GLY A 52 -2.49 2.68 4.62
C GLY A 52 -3.77 2.28 3.89
N LEU A 53 -3.77 2.37 2.55
CA LEU A 53 -4.92 1.93 1.73
C LEU A 53 -5.17 0.43 1.83
N LEU A 54 -4.12 -0.41 1.87
CA LEU A 54 -4.25 -1.84 2.06
C LEU A 54 -4.81 -2.17 3.45
N ALA A 55 -4.33 -1.48 4.50
CA ALA A 55 -4.88 -1.62 5.85
C ALA A 55 -6.37 -1.27 5.89
N LEU A 56 -6.76 -0.15 5.25
CA LEU A 56 -8.18 0.23 5.16
C LEU A 56 -9.01 -0.80 4.39
N ARG A 57 -8.49 -1.40 3.32
CA ARG A 57 -9.18 -2.48 2.59
C ARG A 57 -9.37 -3.74 3.44
N ILE A 58 -8.37 -4.10 4.25
CA ILE A 58 -8.49 -5.23 5.19
C ILE A 58 -9.58 -4.94 6.23
N LEU A 59 -9.61 -3.72 6.80
CA LEU A 59 -10.62 -3.32 7.78
C LEU A 59 -12.02 -3.16 7.16
N ALA A 60 -12.10 -2.67 5.93
CA ALA A 60 -13.36 -2.47 5.21
C ALA A 60 -14.08 -3.78 4.91
N ALA A 61 -13.37 -4.90 4.79
CA ALA A 61 -13.97 -6.21 4.56
C ALA A 61 -15.01 -6.62 5.62
N SER A 62 -14.96 -6.02 6.81
CA SER A 62 -15.94 -6.20 7.88
C SER A 62 -16.56 -4.90 8.39
N ASN A 63 -16.35 -3.77 7.69
CA ASN A 63 -16.83 -2.46 8.09
C ASN A 63 -17.44 -1.70 6.89
N PRO A 64 -18.78 -1.71 6.75
CA PRO A 64 -19.48 -1.06 5.64
C PRO A 64 -19.22 0.44 5.51
N ASP A 65 -18.98 1.15 6.63
CA ASP A 65 -18.68 2.59 6.59
C ASP A 65 -17.30 2.85 5.98
N LEU A 66 -16.32 1.98 6.26
CA LEU A 66 -14.99 2.06 5.65
C LEU A 66 -15.02 1.63 4.18
N GLU A 67 -15.83 0.63 3.84
CA GLU A 67 -16.06 0.23 2.45
C GLU A 67 -16.59 1.39 1.62
N LYS A 68 -17.66 2.05 2.09
CA LYS A 68 -18.22 3.23 1.43
C LYS A 68 -17.20 4.36 1.25
N LYS A 69 -16.42 4.68 2.29
CA LYS A 69 -15.34 5.67 2.20
C LYS A 69 -14.27 5.29 1.17
N MET A 70 -14.00 3.99 1.01
CA MET A 70 -13.05 3.50 0.03
C MET A 70 -13.56 3.67 -1.40
N ASP A 71 -14.85 3.44 -1.63
CA ASP A 71 -15.49 3.67 -2.94
C ASP A 71 -15.57 5.15 -3.30
N GLU A 72 -15.88 6.00 -2.34
CA GLU A 72 -15.83 7.46 -2.49
C GLU A 72 -14.41 7.91 -2.87
N PHE A 73 -13.39 7.41 -2.16
CA PHE A 73 -11.99 7.71 -2.49
C PHE A 73 -11.60 7.26 -3.90
N ARG A 74 -12.04 6.07 -4.34
CA ARG A 74 -11.78 5.59 -5.71
C ARG A 74 -12.42 6.48 -6.77
N THR A 75 -13.66 6.92 -6.53
CA THR A 75 -14.39 7.83 -7.41
C THR A 75 -13.67 9.18 -7.52
N GLN A 76 -13.26 9.74 -6.38
CA GLN A 76 -12.47 10.98 -6.35
C GLN A 76 -11.16 10.86 -7.11
N LEU A 77 -10.46 9.72 -7.00
CA LEU A 77 -9.21 9.49 -7.72
C LEU A 77 -9.42 9.44 -9.23
N ALA A 78 -10.49 8.80 -9.71
CA ALA A 78 -10.84 8.76 -11.12
C ALA A 78 -11.10 10.17 -11.67
N ASN A 79 -11.90 10.97 -10.95
CA ASN A 79 -12.19 12.36 -11.33
C ASN A 79 -10.91 13.21 -11.37
N GLN A 80 -10.00 13.04 -10.40
CA GLN A 80 -8.72 13.76 -10.40
C GLN A 80 -7.84 13.42 -11.62
N VAL A 81 -7.83 12.16 -12.06
CA VAL A 81 -7.09 11.73 -13.24
C VAL A 81 -7.70 12.34 -14.50
N GLU A 82 -9.02 12.34 -14.62
CA GLU A 82 -9.74 12.95 -15.74
C GLU A 82 -9.46 14.46 -15.84
N THR A 83 -9.61 15.19 -14.73
CA THR A 83 -9.30 16.64 -14.69
C THR A 83 -7.84 16.93 -15.05
N LYS A 84 -6.89 16.10 -14.61
CA LYS A 84 -5.48 16.26 -14.99
C LYS A 84 -5.25 16.01 -16.48
N ASN A 85 -5.93 15.03 -17.06
CA ASN A 85 -5.84 14.72 -18.48
C ASN A 85 -6.37 15.86 -19.34
N GLU A 86 -7.53 16.43 -18.99
CA GLU A 86 -8.10 17.60 -19.68
C GLU A 86 -7.16 18.80 -19.63
N LYS A 87 -6.57 19.09 -18.46
CA LYS A 87 -5.58 20.16 -18.30
C LYS A 87 -4.36 19.94 -19.20
N LEU A 88 -3.82 18.72 -19.23
CA LEU A 88 -2.70 18.39 -20.12
C LEU A 88 -3.05 18.64 -21.59
N LYS A 89 -4.22 18.18 -22.05
CA LYS A 89 -4.68 18.38 -23.43
C LYS A 89 -4.85 19.85 -23.78
N SER A 90 -5.28 20.68 -22.84
CA SER A 90 -5.42 22.13 -23.06
C SER A 90 -4.08 22.90 -23.08
N SER A 91 -3.00 22.28 -22.59
CA SER A 91 -1.66 22.87 -22.52
C SER A 91 -0.71 22.42 -23.65
N LEU A 92 -1.18 21.53 -24.53
CA LEU A 92 -0.49 21.05 -25.74
C LEU A 92 -1.00 21.82 -26.95
#